data_AF-A0A223P1L0-F1
#
_entry.id   AF-A0A223P1L0-F1
#
_cell.length_a   1.000
_cell.length_b   1.000
_cell.length_c   1.000
_cell.angle_alpha   90.00
_cell.angle_beta   90.00
_cell.angle_gamma   90.00
#
_symmetry.space_group_name_H-M   'P 1'
#
loop_
_entity.id
_entity.type
_entity.pdbx_description
1 polymer ?
#
loop_
_entity_poly.entity_id
_entity_poly.type
_entity_poly.pdbx_seq_one_letter_code
_entity_poly.pdbx_strand_id
1 'polypeptide(L)'
;MHIIKLKNGHTLSIENDTKKLRLIVYINGVENVCRKSTKKELSSFIQSNEDQLFKGRLQLIKDEVGISIWVKGKNEGEISTADLLNYLQIAQ
;
A
#
# COMPACT_ATOMS: atom_id res chain seq x y z
N MET A 1 -11.74 -3.74 -7.15
CA MET A 1 -11.41 -3.24 -5.80
C MET A 1 -10.93 -4.41 -4.99
N HIS A 2 -9.65 -4.44 -4.61
CA HIS A 2 -9.13 -5.46 -3.70
C HIS A 2 -8.90 -4.83 -2.33
N ILE A 3 -9.25 -5.55 -1.27
CA ILE A 3 -9.13 -5.10 0.12
C ILE A 3 -8.28 -6.09 0.88
N ILE A 4 -7.23 -5.58 1.52
CA ILE A 4 -6.32 -6.33 2.39
C ILE A 4 -6.61 -5.91 3.83
N LYS A 5 -6.86 -6.89 4.70
CA LYS A 5 -7.04 -6.62 6.13
C LYS A 5 -5.70 -6.29 6.76
N LEU A 6 -5.69 -5.21 7.54
CA LEU A 6 -4.55 -4.81 8.37
C LEU A 6 -4.91 -5.03 9.86
N LYS A 7 -4.19 -4.40 10.78
CA LYS A 7 -4.45 -4.47 12.23
C LYS A 7 -5.56 -3.49 12.64
N ASN A 8 -6.15 -3.71 13.82
CA ASN A 8 -7.03 -2.76 14.51
C ASN A 8 -8.19 -2.19 13.67
N GLY A 9 -8.81 -3.00 12.81
CA GLY A 9 -9.93 -2.55 11.96
C GLY A 9 -9.52 -1.68 10.77
N HIS A 10 -8.21 -1.58 10.48
CA HIS A 10 -7.71 -0.97 9.26
C HIS A 10 -7.79 -1.95 8.08
N THR A 11 -8.00 -1.39 6.89
CA THR A 11 -7.88 -2.14 5.64
C THR A 11 -7.18 -1.29 4.60
N LEU A 12 -6.37 -1.92 3.75
CA LEU A 12 -5.75 -1.29 2.59
C LEU A 12 -6.55 -1.68 1.34
N SER A 13 -6.96 -0.70 0.56
CA SER A 13 -7.47 -0.93 -0.79
C SER A 13 -6.55 -0.35 -1.85
N ILE A 14 -6.44 -1.08 -2.95
CA ILE A 14 -5.75 -0.62 -4.16
C ILE A 14 -6.78 -0.55 -5.28
N GLU A 15 -6.99 0.66 -5.79
CA GLU A 15 -8.01 0.98 -6.78
C GLU A 15 -7.37 1.60 -8.02
N ASN A 16 -7.92 1.28 -9.19
CA ASN A 16 -7.55 1.95 -10.43
C ASN A 16 -8.12 3.37 -10.44
N ASP A 17 -7.27 4.34 -10.82
CA ASP A 17 -7.65 5.73 -11.03
C ASP A 17 -7.00 6.22 -12.32
N THR A 18 -7.73 6.08 -13.43
CA THR A 18 -7.28 6.40 -14.79
C THR A 18 -5.91 5.79 -15.12
N LYS A 19 -4.83 6.58 -15.05
CA LYS A 19 -3.44 6.15 -15.34
C LYS A 19 -2.62 5.83 -14.08
N LYS A 20 -3.24 5.92 -12.91
CA LYS A 20 -2.63 5.75 -11.59
C LYS A 20 -3.39 4.72 -10.78
N LEU A 21 -2.80 4.35 -9.65
CA LEU A 21 -3.42 3.56 -8.60
C LEU A 21 -3.63 4.44 -7.38
N ARG A 22 -4.77 4.28 -6.71
CA ARG A 22 -5.03 4.82 -5.37
C ARG A 22 -4.77 3.72 -4.35
N LEU A 23 -3.84 3.96 -3.45
CA LEU A 23 -3.65 3.20 -2.22
C LEU A 23 -4.42 3.92 -1.12
N ILE A 24 -5.46 3.29 -0.61
CA ILE A 24 -6.38 3.88 0.35
C ILE A 24 -6.37 3.04 1.61
N VAL A 25 -6.07 3.63 2.76
CA VAL A 25 -6.27 2.97 4.05
C VAL A 25 -7.59 3.44 4.63
N TYR A 26 -8.48 2.50 4.91
CA TYR A 26 -9.73 2.73 5.61
C TYR A 26 -9.59 2.36 7.08
N ILE A 27 -10.34 3.03 7.95
CA ILE A 27 -10.57 2.64 9.34
C ILE A 27 -12.08 2.50 9.55
N ASN A 28 -12.54 1.31 9.96
CA ASN A 28 -13.96 1.03 10.16
C ASN A 28 -14.85 1.44 8.95
N GLY A 29 -14.36 1.21 7.73
CA GLY A 29 -15.07 1.54 6.48
C GLY A 29 -14.97 3.00 6.01
N VAL A 30 -14.30 3.89 6.77
CA VAL A 30 -14.10 5.29 6.40
C VAL A 30 -12.69 5.52 5.86
N GLU A 31 -12.55 6.19 4.71
CA GLU A 31 -11.25 6.55 4.14
C GLU A 31 -10.45 7.41 5.13
N ASN A 32 -9.30 6.90 5.60
CA ASN A 32 -8.43 7.59 6.56
C ASN A 32 -7.30 8.33 5.85
N VAL A 33 -6.61 7.66 4.93
CA VAL A 33 -5.55 8.24 4.08
C VAL A 33 -5.57 7.65 2.68
N CYS A 34 -5.22 8.45 1.67
CA CYS A 34 -5.08 8.00 0.29
C CYS A 34 -3.77 8.54 -0.32
N ARG A 35 -3.08 7.70 -1.10
CA ARG A 35 -2.00 8.12 -2.00
C ARG A 35 -2.20 7.59 -3.40
N LYS A 36 -1.93 8.47 -4.37
CA LYS A 36 -1.86 8.10 -5.79
C LYS A 36 -0.43 7.73 -6.14
N SER A 37 -0.26 6.62 -6.83
CA SER A 37 1.03 6.13 -7.32
C SER A 37 0.85 5.50 -8.70
N THR A 38 1.93 5.07 -9.33
CA THR A 38 1.88 4.33 -10.60
C THR A 38 2.26 2.87 -10.35
N LYS A 39 1.78 1.96 -11.20
CA LYS A 39 2.23 0.55 -11.16
C LYS A 39 3.75 0.46 -11.21
N LYS A 40 4.37 1.28 -12.09
CA LYS A 40 5.83 1.33 -12.25
C LYS A 40 6.54 1.72 -10.94
N GLU A 41 6.07 2.75 -10.25
CA GLU A 41 6.66 3.20 -8.98
C GLU A 41 6.57 2.11 -7.90
N LEU A 42 5.40 1.47 -7.75
CA LEU A 42 5.20 0.39 -6.78
C LEU A 42 6.03 -0.85 -7.13
N SER A 43 6.07 -1.26 -8.41
CA SER A 43 6.91 -2.38 -8.85
C SER A 43 8.40 -2.11 -8.66
N SER A 44 8.84 -0.88 -8.97
CA SER A 44 10.23 -0.45 -8.75
C SER A 44 10.58 -0.47 -7.27
N PHE A 45 9.70 0.01 -6.40
CA PHE A 45 9.91 -0.06 -4.95
C PHE A 45 10.11 -1.50 -4.47
N ILE A 46 9.26 -2.43 -4.91
CA ILE A 46 9.37 -3.85 -4.54
C ILE A 46 10.73 -4.43 -4.96
N GLN A 47 11.18 -4.12 -6.17
CA GLN A 47 12.40 -4.68 -6.78
C GLN A 47 13.70 -3.97 -6.38
N SER A 48 13.62 -2.74 -5.88
CA SER A 48 14.80 -1.94 -5.49
C SER A 48 15.32 -2.27 -4.09
N ASN A 49 16.45 -1.69 -3.70
CA ASN A 49 16.93 -1.70 -2.31
C ASN A 49 16.37 -0.51 -1.50
N GLU A 50 15.31 0.15 -1.97
CA GLU A 50 14.64 1.19 -1.17
C GLU A 50 13.77 0.54 -0.10
N ASP A 51 14.02 0.91 1.15
CA ASP A 51 13.26 0.44 2.31
C ASP A 51 11.99 1.26 2.55
N GLN A 52 11.80 2.39 1.87
CA GLN A 52 10.63 3.23 2.07
C GLN A 52 10.11 3.83 0.77
N LEU A 53 8.80 3.71 0.56
CA LEU A 53 8.05 4.47 -0.43
C LEU A 53 7.05 5.42 0.25
N PHE A 54 6.92 6.61 -0.37
CA PHE A 54 6.14 7.75 0.11
C PHE A 54 6.65 8.39 1.40
N LYS A 55 6.49 9.71 1.46
CA LYS A 55 6.67 10.50 2.68
C LYS A 55 5.32 11.02 3.17
N GLY A 56 5.22 11.27 4.47
CA GLY A 56 4.05 11.88 5.09
C GLY A 56 3.05 10.87 5.66
N ARG A 57 1.74 11.08 5.40
CA ARG A 57 0.63 10.42 6.12
C ARG A 57 0.44 8.94 5.82
N LEU A 58 0.85 8.47 4.64
CA LEU A 58 0.88 7.05 4.27
C LEU A 58 2.28 6.75 3.80
N GLN A 59 2.90 5.73 4.37
CA GLN A 59 4.24 5.26 4.03
C GLN A 59 4.19 3.74 3.87
N LEU A 60 4.92 3.22 2.89
CA LEU A 60 5.18 1.81 2.76
C LEU A 60 6.63 1.60 3.18
N ILE A 61 6.87 0.77 4.19
CA ILE A 61 8.22 0.47 4.67
C ILE A 61 8.48 -1.00 4.42
N LYS A 62 9.51 -1.32 3.64
CA LYS A 62 9.92 -2.67 3.31
C LYS A 62 11.01 -3.14 4.26
N ASP A 63 10.89 -4.38 4.70
CA ASP A 63 11.89 -5.09 5.51
C ASP A 63 12.04 -6.53 5.01
N GLU A 64 12.76 -7.36 5.76
CA GLU A 64 13.00 -8.77 5.41
C GLU A 64 11.71 -9.62 5.42
N VAL A 65 10.67 -9.18 6.12
CA VAL A 65 9.42 -9.93 6.31
C VAL A 65 8.38 -9.53 5.26
N GLY A 66 8.31 -8.24 4.91
CA GLY A 66 7.33 -7.76 3.96
C GLY A 66 7.30 -6.25 3.80
N ILE A 67 6.09 -5.72 3.62
CA ILE A 67 5.82 -4.29 3.49
C ILE A 67 4.88 -3.87 4.61
N SER A 68 5.45 -3.18 5.60
CA SER A 68 4.71 -2.51 6.65
C SER A 68 3.96 -1.29 6.11
N ILE A 69 2.68 -1.17 6.46
CA ILE A 69 1.79 -0.06 6.11
C ILE A 69 1.76 0.92 7.28
N TRP A 70 2.34 2.09 7.09
CA TRP A 70 2.41 3.12 8.12
C TRP A 70 1.46 4.28 7.84
N VAL A 71 0.59 4.58 8.80
CA VAL A 71 -0.35 5.70 8.73
C VAL A 71 -0.02 6.70 9.84
N LYS A 72 0.26 7.95 9.46
CA LYS A 72 0.55 9.06 10.38
C LYS A 72 1.61 8.69 11.45
N GLY A 73 2.64 7.93 11.04
CA GLY A 73 3.75 7.53 11.91
C GLY A 73 3.48 6.29 12.78
N LYS A 74 2.40 5.53 12.52
CA LYS A 74 2.08 4.28 13.21
C LYS A 74 2.01 3.11 12.22
N ASN A 75 2.59 1.97 12.57
CA ASN A 75 2.45 0.73 11.82
C ASN A 75 1.04 0.17 12.03
N GLU A 76 0.21 0.21 10.99
CA GLU A 76 -1.17 -0.26 11.02
C GLU A 76 -1.33 -1.68 10.47
N GLY A 77 -0.28 -2.29 9.95
CA GLY A 77 -0.32 -3.65 9.42
C GLY A 77 0.83 -3.93 8.46
N GLU A 78 0.82 -5.13 7.92
CA GLU A 78 1.86 -5.62 7.01
C GLU A 78 1.22 -6.43 5.89
N ILE A 79 1.78 -6.32 4.69
CA ILE A 79 1.41 -7.13 3.53
C ILE A 79 2.67 -7.76 2.95
N SER A 80 2.56 -8.92 2.32
CA SER A 80 3.72 -9.50 1.64
C SER A 80 4.03 -8.72 0.35
N THR A 81 5.30 -8.73 -0.06
CA THR A 81 5.73 -8.19 -1.35
C THR A 81 5.02 -8.91 -2.52
N ALA A 82 4.79 -10.22 -2.38
CA ALA A 82 4.08 -11.04 -3.35
C ALA A 82 2.61 -10.60 -3.51
N ASP A 83 1.91 -10.34 -2.41
CA ASP A 83 0.52 -9.85 -2.46
C ASP A 83 0.46 -8.53 -3.23
N LEU A 84 1.33 -7.57 -2.89
CA LEU A 84 1.38 -6.30 -3.60
C LEU A 84 1.66 -6.50 -5.09
N LEU A 85 2.63 -7.35 -5.44
CA LEU A 85 2.98 -7.61 -6.83
C LEU A 85 1.80 -8.22 -7.62
N ASN A 86 1.10 -9.19 -7.03
CA ASN A 86 -0.08 -9.81 -7.62
C ASN A 86 -1.18 -8.77 -7.89
N TYR A 87 -1.41 -7.83 -6.97
CA TYR A 87 -2.36 -6.74 -7.21
C TYR A 87 -1.97 -5.84 -8.37
N LEU A 88 -0.69 -5.53 -8.52
CA LEU A 88 -0.21 -4.70 -9.62
C LEU A 88 -0.39 -5.36 -11.00
N GLN A 89 -0.34 -6.69 -11.05
CA GLN A 89 -0.56 -7.47 -12.28
C GLN A 89 -2.05 -7.56 -12.67
N ILE A 90 -2.94 -7.64 -11.68
CA ILE A 90 -4.39 -7.78 -11.92
C ILE A 90 -5.07 -6.42 -12.13
N ALA A 91 -4.52 -5.36 -11.54
CA ALA A 91 -4.96 -3.99 -11.83
C ALA A 91 -4.79 -3.73 -13.34
N GLN A 92 -5.87 -3.40 -14.05
CA GLN A 92 -5.86 -3.01 -15.48
C GLN A 92 -5.70 -1.51 -15.62
#